data_AF-A0A657AKT1-F1
#
_entry.id   AF-A0A657AKT1-F1
#
_cell.length_a   1.000
_cell.length_b   1.000
_cell.length_c   1.000
_cell.angle_alpha   90.00
_cell.angle_beta   90.00
_cell.angle_gamma   90.00
#
_symmetry.space_group_name_H-M   'P 1'
#
loop_
_entity.id
_entity.type
_entity.pdbx_description
1 polymer ?
#
loop_
_entity_poly.entity_id
_entity_poly.type
_entity_poly.pdbx_seq_one_letter_code
_entity_poly.pdbx_strand_id
1 'polypeptide(L)'
;MLFISPLYASLLVILIVFLAYRVTTFRRDEGISIGDDTGSKAMKSAVRAHANAVENIPVGIALLLMLELNHLTPWLIHVFGLTLLLSRIAHAYGLSKKNGPTKGRFYGTLFTWLCLLAMAVVNILILVTR
;
A
#
# COMPACT_ATOMS: atom_id res chain seq x y z
N MET A 1 -12.59 -19.47 9.36
CA MET A 1 -11.20 -19.19 9.77
C MET A 1 -10.56 -18.31 8.70
N LEU A 2 -9.77 -17.31 9.08
CA LEU A 2 -9.08 -16.41 8.16
C LEU A 2 -7.74 -17.03 7.76
N PHE A 3 -7.51 -17.23 6.48
CA PHE A 3 -6.27 -17.82 5.97
C PHE A 3 -5.62 -16.97 4.89
N ILE A 4 -6.40 -16.17 4.15
CA ILE A 4 -5.90 -15.47 2.95
C ILE A 4 -5.52 -14.02 3.28
N SER A 5 -6.43 -13.25 3.88
CA SER A 5 -6.19 -11.84 4.20
C SER A 5 -5.01 -11.63 5.16
N PRO A 6 -4.81 -12.45 6.21
CA PRO A 6 -3.66 -12.30 7.10
C PRO A 6 -2.30 -12.44 6.41
N LEU A 7 -2.21 -13.27 5.36
CA LEU A 7 -0.99 -13.41 4.55
C LEU A 7 -0.64 -12.09 3.86
N TYR A 8 -1.59 -11.51 3.12
CA TYR A 8 -1.37 -10.25 2.41
C TYR A 8 -1.18 -9.08 3.39
N ALA A 9 -1.92 -9.06 4.50
CA ALA A 9 -1.75 -8.06 5.54
C ALA A 9 -0.33 -8.07 6.10
N SER A 10 0.21 -9.26 6.41
CA SER A 10 1.57 -9.41 6.94
C SER A 10 2.63 -8.92 5.94
N LEU A 11 2.50 -9.30 4.67
CA LEU A 11 3.42 -8.85 3.60
C LEU A 11 3.38 -7.32 3.40
N LEU A 12 2.20 -6.73 3.42
CA LEU A 12 2.02 -5.30 3.28
C LEU A 12 2.54 -4.52 4.50
N VAL A 13 2.37 -5.04 5.72
CA VAL A 13 2.94 -4.44 6.93
C VAL A 13 4.46 -4.49 6.90
N ILE A 14 5.07 -5.61 6.45
CA ILE A 14 6.52 -5.69 6.23
C ILE A 14 6.98 -4.59 5.26
N LEU A 15 6.23 -4.32 4.19
CA LEU A 15 6.52 -3.22 3.27
C LEU A 15 6.42 -1.83 3.96
N ILE A 16 5.41 -1.59 4.81
CA ILE A 16 5.31 -0.35 5.59
C ILE A 16 6.55 -0.16 6.47
N VAL A 17 6.95 -1.21 7.20
CA VAL A 17 8.12 -1.18 8.09
C VAL A 17 9.41 -0.91 7.30
N PHE A 18 9.57 -1.56 6.14
CA PHE A 18 10.69 -1.30 5.24
C PHE A 18 10.75 0.17 4.79
N LEU A 19 9.61 0.75 4.38
CA LEU A 19 9.54 2.16 3.98
C LEU A 19 9.81 3.10 5.16
N ALA A 20 9.33 2.77 6.37
CA ALA A 20 9.61 3.53 7.59
C ALA A 20 11.11 3.52 7.90
N TYR A 21 11.75 2.34 7.84
CA TYR A 21 13.18 2.18 8.03
C TYR A 21 13.98 3.06 7.06
N ARG A 22 13.61 3.07 5.77
CA ARG A 22 14.25 3.94 4.78
C ARG A 22 14.16 5.43 5.15
N VAL A 23 13.01 5.90 5.64
CA VAL A 23 12.84 7.28 6.09
C VAL A 23 13.76 7.58 7.27
N THR A 24 13.83 6.67 8.25
CA THR A 24 14.70 6.83 9.43
C THR A 24 16.18 6.88 9.05
N THR A 25 16.62 6.05 8.09
CA THR A 25 18.00 6.09 7.60
C THR A 25 18.33 7.44 6.96
N PHE A 26 17.48 7.95 6.05
CA PHE A 26 17.69 9.29 5.48
C PHE A 26 17.71 10.40 6.53
N ARG A 27 16.82 10.35 7.53
CA ARG A 27 16.79 11.32 8.63
C ARG A 27 18.09 11.31 9.43
N ARG A 28 18.62 10.13 9.71
CA ARG A 28 19.88 9.96 10.43
C ARG A 28 21.07 10.48 9.62
N ASP A 29 21.12 10.11 8.34
CA ASP A 29 22.23 10.48 7.44
C ASP A 29 22.27 11.98 7.16
N GLU A 30 21.10 12.62 7.05
CA GLU A 30 20.97 14.07 6.81
C GLU A 30 20.91 14.91 8.11
N GLY A 31 20.90 14.26 9.29
CA GLY A 31 20.85 14.96 10.59
C GLY A 31 19.53 15.68 10.87
N ILE A 32 18.41 15.25 10.26
CA ILE A 32 17.11 15.91 10.36
C ILE A 32 16.19 15.14 11.31
N SER A 33 15.95 15.72 12.49
CA SER A 33 15.08 15.12 13.51
C SER A 33 13.58 15.28 13.20
N ILE A 34 13.14 16.49 12.82
CA ILE A 34 11.73 16.85 12.61
C ILE A 34 11.58 17.63 11.30
N GLY A 35 10.45 17.43 10.62
CA GLY A 35 10.16 18.07 9.34
C GLY A 35 10.92 17.43 8.18
N ASP A 36 10.76 18.00 7.00
CA ASP A 36 11.48 17.61 5.79
C ASP A 36 11.93 18.80 4.93
N ASP A 37 11.72 20.05 5.36
CA ASP A 37 11.97 21.26 4.57
C ASP A 37 13.41 21.36 4.05
N THR A 38 14.39 21.09 4.92
CA THR A 38 15.82 21.09 4.61
C THR A 38 16.33 19.77 4.01
N GLY A 39 15.47 18.74 3.94
CA GLY A 39 15.84 17.41 3.48
C GLY A 39 16.03 17.32 1.97
N SER A 40 16.86 16.37 1.55
CA SER A 40 17.11 16.07 0.15
C SER A 40 15.83 15.66 -0.57
N LYS A 41 15.83 15.79 -1.90
CA LYS A 41 14.71 15.30 -2.74
C LYS A 41 14.45 13.80 -2.54
N ALA A 42 15.48 13.02 -2.22
CA ALA A 42 15.38 11.60 -1.95
C ALA A 42 14.69 11.32 -0.61
N MET A 43 15.06 12.05 0.45
CA MET A 43 14.39 11.98 1.75
C MET A 43 12.91 12.36 1.64
N LYS A 44 12.59 13.51 1.02
CA LYS A 44 11.20 13.95 0.79
C LYS A 44 10.39 12.90 0.03
N SER A 45 11.01 12.28 -0.98
CA SER A 45 10.39 11.18 -1.71
C SER A 45 10.12 9.99 -0.79
N ALA A 46 11.11 9.51 -0.03
CA ALA A 46 10.94 8.41 0.91
C ALA A 46 9.80 8.66 1.93
N VAL A 47 9.71 9.88 2.48
CA VAL A 47 8.62 10.31 3.38
C VAL A 47 7.27 10.19 2.68
N ARG A 48 7.13 10.68 1.45
CA ARG A 48 5.88 10.57 0.67
C ARG A 48 5.53 9.12 0.32
N ALA A 49 6.52 8.26 0.07
CA ALA A 49 6.31 6.82 -0.14
C ALA A 49 5.66 6.18 1.09
N HIS A 50 6.27 6.43 2.25
CA HIS A 50 5.82 5.85 3.51
C HIS A 50 4.45 6.39 3.90
N ALA A 51 4.22 7.70 3.81
CA ALA A 51 2.92 8.31 4.05
C ALA A 51 1.84 7.70 3.15
N ASN A 52 2.08 7.57 1.85
CA ASN A 52 1.12 6.98 0.93
C ASN A 52 0.83 5.49 1.24
N ALA A 53 1.85 4.74 1.68
CA ALA A 53 1.68 3.37 2.11
C ALA A 53 0.78 3.29 3.35
N VAL A 54 1.03 4.11 4.37
CA VAL A 54 0.24 4.15 5.62
C VAL A 54 -1.19 4.67 5.38
N GLU A 55 -1.42 5.54 4.40
CA GLU A 55 -2.76 6.01 4.03
C GLU A 55 -3.61 4.91 3.38
N ASN A 56 -3.02 4.08 2.52
CA ASN A 56 -3.78 3.19 1.65
C ASN A 56 -3.77 1.72 2.08
N ILE A 57 -2.66 1.23 2.63
CA ILE A 57 -2.51 -0.18 2.98
C ILE A 57 -3.47 -0.60 4.11
N PRO A 58 -3.60 0.14 5.24
CA PRO A 58 -4.53 -0.24 6.30
C PRO A 58 -5.98 -0.31 5.81
N VAL A 59 -6.39 0.65 4.97
CA VAL A 59 -7.72 0.66 4.34
C VAL A 59 -7.90 -0.57 3.45
N GLY A 60 -6.90 -0.91 2.63
CA GLY A 60 -6.94 -2.10 1.78
C GLY A 60 -6.99 -3.41 2.56
N ILE A 61 -6.23 -3.52 3.64
CA ILE A 61 -6.25 -4.68 4.54
C ILE A 61 -7.64 -4.83 5.17
N ALA A 62 -8.23 -3.73 5.67
CA ALA A 62 -9.55 -3.76 6.27
C ALA A 62 -10.63 -4.24 5.27
N LEU A 63 -10.61 -3.70 4.05
CA LEU A 63 -11.55 -4.12 2.99
C LEU A 63 -11.36 -5.60 2.60
N LEU A 64 -10.11 -6.05 2.46
CA LEU A 64 -9.81 -7.45 2.12
C LEU A 64 -10.28 -8.41 3.22
N LEU A 65 -10.05 -8.04 4.48
CA LEU A 65 -10.52 -8.78 5.65
C LEU A 65 -12.04 -8.87 5.67
N MET A 66 -12.74 -7.76 5.41
CA MET A 66 -14.21 -7.75 5.32
C MET A 66 -14.73 -8.68 4.21
N LEU A 67 -14.06 -8.75 3.06
CA LEU A 67 -14.45 -9.67 1.98
C LEU A 67 -14.29 -11.14 2.39
N GLU A 68 -13.21 -11.49 3.09
CA GLU A 68 -13.01 -12.86 3.57
C GLU A 68 -13.99 -13.23 4.69
N LEU A 69 -14.27 -12.31 5.62
CA LEU A 69 -15.30 -12.48 6.63
C LEU A 69 -16.70 -12.61 6.03
N ASN A 70 -16.94 -11.95 4.89
CA ASN A 70 -18.15 -12.11 4.10
C ASN A 70 -18.13 -13.35 3.19
N HIS A 71 -17.20 -14.28 3.36
CA HIS A 71 -17.14 -15.54 2.60
C HIS A 71 -17.08 -15.34 1.08
N LEU A 72 -16.45 -14.26 0.60
CA LEU A 72 -16.17 -14.11 -0.82
C LEU A 72 -15.36 -15.31 -1.33
N THR A 73 -15.56 -15.68 -2.60
CA THR A 73 -14.84 -16.80 -3.21
C THR A 73 -13.32 -16.65 -3.04
N PRO A 74 -12.59 -17.67 -2.54
CA PRO A 74 -11.17 -17.58 -2.18
C PRO A 74 -10.26 -17.01 -3.27
N TRP A 75 -10.48 -17.39 -4.54
CA TRP A 75 -9.63 -16.93 -5.64
C TRP A 75 -9.73 -15.41 -5.87
N LEU A 76 -10.90 -14.79 -5.65
CA LEU A 76 -11.07 -13.33 -5.77
C LEU A 76 -10.30 -12.59 -4.67
N ILE A 77 -10.27 -13.15 -3.46
CA ILE A 77 -9.51 -12.58 -2.34
C ILE A 77 -8.02 -12.59 -2.67
N HIS A 78 -7.51 -13.67 -3.26
CA HIS A 78 -6.13 -13.71 -3.75
C HIS A 78 -5.84 -12.68 -4.84
N VAL A 79 -6.77 -12.49 -5.79
CA VAL A 79 -6.63 -11.46 -6.84
C VAL A 79 -6.52 -10.08 -6.21
N PHE A 80 -7.44 -9.69 -5.32
CA PHE A 80 -7.40 -8.39 -4.66
C PHE A 80 -6.14 -8.21 -3.82
N GLY A 81 -5.78 -9.21 -3.02
CA GLY A 81 -4.56 -9.19 -2.19
C GLY A 81 -3.28 -9.05 -3.03
N LEU A 82 -3.18 -9.79 -4.13
CA LEU A 82 -2.03 -9.74 -5.03
C LEU A 82 -1.96 -8.39 -5.77
N THR A 83 -3.08 -7.88 -6.28
CA THR A 83 -3.13 -6.56 -6.93
C THR A 83 -2.73 -5.46 -5.95
N LEU A 84 -3.20 -5.52 -4.70
CA LEU A 84 -2.83 -4.56 -3.66
C LEU A 84 -1.32 -4.63 -3.37
N LEU A 85 -0.76 -5.84 -3.19
CA LEU A 85 0.67 -6.02 -2.94
C LEU A 85 1.55 -5.55 -4.11
N LEU A 86 1.25 -6.00 -5.33
CA LEU A 86 2.04 -5.66 -6.52
C LEU A 86 1.98 -4.17 -6.86
N SER A 87 0.82 -3.54 -6.72
CA SER A 87 0.68 -2.09 -6.95
C SER A 87 1.55 -1.28 -5.98
N ARG A 88 1.66 -1.74 -4.73
CA ARG A 88 2.48 -1.08 -3.69
C ARG A 88 3.97 -1.29 -3.89
N ILE A 89 4.38 -2.49 -4.29
CA ILE A 89 5.77 -2.77 -4.69
C ILE A 89 6.15 -1.92 -5.92
N ALA A 90 5.28 -1.84 -6.93
CA ALA A 90 5.52 -1.04 -8.13
C ALA A 90 5.63 0.46 -7.81
N HIS A 91 4.80 0.97 -6.91
CA HIS A 91 4.88 2.37 -6.44
C HIS A 91 6.20 2.63 -5.69
N ALA A 92 6.58 1.76 -4.76
CA ALA A 92 7.83 1.87 -4.00
C ALA A 92 9.06 1.80 -4.91
N TYR A 93 9.06 0.89 -5.89
CA TYR A 93 10.12 0.77 -6.89
C TYR A 93 10.19 1.99 -7.81
N GLY A 94 9.04 2.49 -8.28
CA GLY A 94 8.94 3.69 -9.11
C GLY A 94 9.55 4.92 -8.44
N LEU A 95 9.51 4.98 -7.11
CA LEU A 95 10.09 6.08 -6.35
C LEU A 95 11.59 5.93 -6.13
N SER A 96 12.10 4.70 -6.07
CA SER A 96 13.53 4.44 -5.82
C SER A 96 14.42 4.64 -7.04
N LYS A 97 13.86 4.69 -8.26
CA LYS A 97 14.64 4.65 -9.51
C LYS A 97 14.88 6.01 -10.18
N LYS A 98 14.02 7.02 -9.97
CA LYS A 98 14.20 8.38 -10.55
C LYS A 98 13.57 9.48 -9.69
N ASN A 99 14.29 10.59 -9.53
CA ASN A 99 13.81 11.84 -8.93
C ASN A 99 12.86 12.61 -9.90
N GLY A 100 11.72 12.02 -10.27
CA GLY A 100 10.72 12.61 -11.18
C GLY A 100 9.42 11.78 -11.26
N PRO A 101 8.40 12.22 -12.02
CA PRO A 101 7.19 11.43 -12.27
C PRO A 101 7.58 10.14 -13.02
N THR A 102 7.55 9.02 -12.31
CA THR A 102 7.81 7.71 -12.90
C THR A 102 6.51 7.01 -13.22
N LYS A 103 6.48 6.27 -14.33
CA LYS A 103 5.36 5.39 -14.70
C LYS A 103 4.96 4.46 -13.53
N GLY A 104 5.94 4.00 -12.75
CA GLY A 104 5.69 3.17 -11.55
C GLY A 104 4.88 3.87 -10.45
N ARG A 105 5.07 5.18 -10.22
CA ARG A 105 4.21 5.95 -9.29
C ARG A 105 2.78 6.04 -9.81
N PHE A 106 2.62 6.40 -11.08
CA PHE A 106 1.29 6.58 -11.68
C PHE A 106 0.47 5.28 -11.65
N TYR A 107 1.03 4.20 -12.22
CA TYR A 107 0.33 2.92 -12.27
C TYR A 107 0.14 2.33 -10.88
N GLY A 108 1.13 2.45 -10.00
CA GLY A 108 1.02 1.95 -8.62
C GLY A 108 -0.15 2.60 -7.85
N THR A 109 -0.27 3.93 -7.92
CA THR A 109 -1.39 4.64 -7.27
C THR A 109 -2.73 4.30 -7.94
N LEU A 110 -2.78 4.32 -9.28
CA LEU A 110 -4.00 4.03 -10.03
C LEU A 110 -4.55 2.63 -9.70
N PHE A 111 -3.70 1.60 -9.75
CA PHE A 111 -4.13 0.24 -9.48
C PHE A 111 -4.57 0.04 -8.03
N THR A 112 -3.95 0.72 -7.06
CA THR A 112 -4.47 0.63 -5.70
C THR A 112 -5.83 1.29 -5.57
N TRP A 113 -6.04 2.49 -6.11
CA TRP A 113 -7.35 3.15 -6.00
C TRP A 113 -8.46 2.36 -6.68
N LEU A 114 -8.19 1.81 -7.87
CA LEU A 114 -9.11 0.89 -8.54
C LEU A 114 -9.39 -0.36 -7.71
N CYS A 115 -8.36 -0.95 -7.09
CA CYS A 115 -8.52 -2.11 -6.22
C CYS A 115 -9.36 -1.79 -4.97
N LEU A 116 -9.10 -0.65 -4.30
CA LEU A 116 -9.89 -0.21 -3.14
C LEU A 116 -11.35 0.02 -3.51
N LEU A 117 -11.61 0.71 -4.63
CA LEU A 117 -12.96 0.94 -5.14
C LEU A 117 -13.66 -0.37 -5.49
N ALA A 118 -12.97 -1.28 -6.17
CA ALA A 118 -13.51 -2.59 -6.53
C ALA A 118 -13.87 -3.41 -5.28
N MET A 119 -12.97 -3.48 -4.29
CA MET A 119 -13.26 -4.18 -3.02
C MET A 119 -14.43 -3.54 -2.25
N ALA A 120 -14.54 -2.20 -2.25
CA ALA A 120 -15.65 -1.50 -1.62
C ALA A 120 -17.00 -1.83 -2.32
N VAL A 121 -17.03 -1.78 -3.65
CA VAL A 121 -18.22 -2.13 -4.45
C VAL A 121 -18.61 -3.59 -4.21
N VAL A 122 -17.65 -4.53 -4.25
CA VAL A 122 -17.93 -5.95 -4.01
C VAL A 122 -18.46 -6.18 -2.59
N ASN A 123 -17.90 -5.53 -1.57
CA ASN A 123 -18.44 -5.60 -0.21
C ASN A 123 -19.90 -5.14 -0.14
N ILE A 124 -20.23 -4.00 -0.76
CA ILE A 124 -21.60 -3.47 -0.79
C ILE A 124 -22.54 -4.43 -1.53
N LEU A 125 -22.11 -4.95 -2.69
CA LEU A 125 -22.91 -5.90 -3.46
C LEU A 125 -23.23 -7.17 -2.65
N ILE A 126 -22.23 -7.77 -2.00
CA ILE A 126 -22.44 -8.95 -1.16
C ILE A 126 -23.47 -8.67 -0.05
N LEU A 127 -23.41 -7.48 0.56
CA LEU A 127 -24.34 -7.11 1.63
C LEU A 127 -25.77 -6.90 1.11
N VAL A 128 -25.93 -6.32 -0.08
CA VAL A 128 -27.26 -6.03 -0.68
C VAL A 128 -27.90 -7.28 -1.27
N THR A 129 -27.10 -8.24 -1.75
CA THR A 129 -27.60 -9.48 -2.38
C THR A 129 -27.78 -10.64 -1.39
N ARG A 130 -27.46 -10.44 -0.12
CA ARG A 130 -27.69 -11.39 0.98
C ARG A 130 -29.05 -11.15 1.62
#